data_AF-A0A9E5EU08-F1
#
_entry.id   AF-A0A9E5EU08-F1
#
_cell.length_a   1.000
_cell.length_b   1.000
_cell.length_c   1.000
_cell.angle_alpha   90.00
_cell.angle_beta   90.00
_cell.angle_gamma   90.00
#
_symmetry.space_group_name_H-M   'P 1'
#
loop_
_entity.id
_entity.type
_entity.pdbx_description
1 polymer ?
#
loop_
_entity_poly.entity_id
_entity_poly.type
_entity_poly.pdbx_seq_one_letter_code
_entity_poly.pdbx_strand_id
1 'polypeptide(L)'
;MNLPDPNSPPELLSHLPPPLPPDLEIPPAFPDLKVELQPDLETIKRGPLKRFFFWTVLKSEWLFGLISMVVALAILAAIPGLQFLSLGYMLESSTRVAKSGKIRDGFIGIRTASRLGGAILAIWLLLLPLRYLSNVAFTAQIINPDGRYAARLRFWVLILTVFVGMHIVFALARGGRLRHFFWPLNFLIVYRQFKLGGAYTKARDTTWDFLLSLRLPHYFWLGLRGFLAAFLWLIIPVTLLAFGQVKTPLSPLVGFLGALLLAIVVLHLPLLQTQMAIENRFRAAFDWRGVRRAFNRAPWACSFALILTLIFALPLYFLKIEVVPQEALWLPTLVFILFIFPARLITGWAMWRTKMRDTQRHWFFRWTGRLPLLPAVLIYLLFVFFSQYTSWNGIASLYEQHAFLLPVPFLGL
;
A
#
# COMPACT_ATOMS: atom_id res chain seq x y z
N MET A 1 16.32 18.20 70.77
CA MET A 1 16.60 17.81 69.37
C MET A 1 15.55 16.76 69.05
N ASN A 2 14.45 17.16 68.42
CA ASN A 2 13.23 16.36 68.34
C ASN A 2 13.39 15.26 67.29
N LEU A 3 13.21 14.01 67.71
CA LEU A 3 13.14 12.83 66.86
C LEU A 3 11.76 12.77 66.18
N PRO A 4 11.65 12.45 64.87
CA PRO A 4 10.36 12.37 64.18
C PRO A 4 9.55 11.14 64.61
N ASP A 5 8.23 11.31 64.71
CA ASP A 5 7.21 10.31 65.04
C ASP A 5 7.13 9.20 63.97
N PRO A 6 7.20 7.89 64.32
CA PRO A 6 7.18 6.79 63.37
C PRO A 6 5.79 6.48 62.75
N ASN A 7 4.74 7.24 63.07
CA ASN A 7 3.38 6.98 62.58
C ASN A 7 2.80 7.99 61.58
N SER A 8 3.63 8.85 60.97
CA SER A 8 3.18 9.72 59.87
C SER A 8 3.06 8.94 58.54
N PRO A 9 1.90 8.95 57.85
CA PRO A 9 1.75 8.31 56.53
C PRO A 9 2.67 8.98 55.50
N PRO A 10 3.16 8.24 54.48
CA PRO A 10 4.09 8.79 53.50
C PRO A 10 3.41 9.90 52.69
N GLU A 11 3.88 11.13 52.83
CA GLU A 11 3.58 12.22 51.91
C GLU A 11 4.13 11.85 50.53
N LEU A 12 3.26 11.25 49.71
CA LEU A 12 3.42 11.12 48.28
C LEU A 12 3.37 12.53 47.67
N LEU A 13 4.52 13.22 47.72
CA LEU A 13 4.73 14.46 47.00
C LEU A 13 4.58 14.21 45.50
N SER A 14 3.43 14.66 45.05
CA SER A 14 2.96 14.91 43.70
C SER A 14 4.00 15.64 42.83
N HIS A 15 4.91 14.90 42.22
CA HIS A 15 5.64 15.36 41.02
C HIS A 15 4.78 15.17 39.75
N LEU A 16 3.54 15.67 39.77
CA LEU A 16 2.79 15.88 38.54
C LEU A 16 3.15 17.26 38.00
N PRO A 17 3.66 17.38 36.76
CA PRO A 17 3.87 18.69 36.16
C PRO A 17 2.52 19.43 36.06
N PRO A 18 2.51 20.78 36.22
CA PRO A 18 1.29 21.56 36.16
C PRO A 18 0.55 21.35 34.83
N PRO A 19 -0.79 21.42 34.81
CA PRO A 19 -1.56 21.30 33.59
C PRO A 19 -1.16 22.42 32.61
N LEU A 20 -0.89 22.03 31.36
CA LEU A 20 -0.52 22.94 30.28
C LEU A 20 -1.59 24.04 30.10
N PRO A 21 -1.20 25.31 29.92
CA PRO A 21 -2.14 26.40 29.73
C PRO A 21 -3.00 26.20 28.46
N PRO A 22 -4.27 26.63 28.47
CA PRO A 22 -5.25 26.35 27.41
C PRO A 22 -4.96 27.00 26.05
N ASP A 23 -3.96 27.88 25.97
CA ASP A 23 -3.62 28.64 24.75
C ASP A 23 -2.35 28.15 24.04
N LEU A 24 -1.89 26.93 24.35
CA LEU A 24 -0.84 26.28 23.57
C LEU A 24 -1.44 25.72 22.27
N GLU A 25 -1.49 26.58 21.25
CA GLU A 25 -1.64 26.15 19.86
C GLU A 25 -0.72 24.97 19.61
N ILE A 26 -1.30 23.79 19.33
CA ILE A 26 -0.54 22.63 18.88
C ILE A 26 0.16 23.08 17.60
N PRO A 27 1.49 23.23 17.57
CA PRO A 27 2.17 23.63 16.35
C PRO A 27 1.85 22.60 15.27
N PRO A 28 1.63 23.02 14.01
CA PRO A 28 1.40 22.09 12.93
C PRO A 28 2.47 20.99 12.96
N ALA A 29 2.06 19.73 12.77
CA ALA A 29 2.88 18.53 12.94
C ALA A 29 4.12 18.44 12.00
N PHE A 30 4.37 19.51 11.24
CA PHE A 30 5.62 19.86 10.61
C PHE A 30 5.73 21.39 10.74
N PRO A 31 6.89 21.96 11.16
CA PRO A 31 7.18 23.31 10.69
C PRO A 31 7.02 23.24 9.17
N ASP A 32 6.22 24.15 8.62
CA ASP A 32 6.16 24.38 7.19
C ASP A 32 7.58 24.76 6.80
N LEU A 33 8.41 23.75 6.51
CA LEU A 33 9.71 23.90 5.91
C LEU A 33 9.40 24.28 4.46
N LYS A 34 8.81 25.47 4.27
CA LYS A 34 9.42 26.43 3.38
C LYS A 34 10.87 26.50 3.81
N VAL A 35 11.65 25.56 3.29
CA VAL A 35 13.03 25.83 2.95
C VAL A 35 12.89 27.04 2.05
N GLU A 36 12.99 28.21 2.68
CA GLU A 36 13.43 29.40 2.03
C GLU A 36 14.71 28.96 1.34
N LEU A 37 14.54 28.68 0.05
CA LEU A 37 15.60 28.20 -0.80
C LEU A 37 16.57 29.36 -0.83
N GLN A 38 17.55 29.37 0.07
CA GLN A 38 18.68 30.29 0.01
C GLN A 38 19.17 30.22 -1.45
N PRO A 39 19.05 31.29 -2.24
CA PRO A 39 19.40 31.29 -3.65
C PRO A 39 20.92 31.35 -3.86
N ASP A 40 21.69 30.73 -2.96
CA ASP A 40 23.11 31.00 -2.77
C ASP A 40 23.99 29.79 -3.13
N LEU A 41 23.37 28.67 -3.54
CA LEU A 41 24.11 27.63 -4.26
C LEU A 41 24.16 28.03 -5.73
N GLU A 42 25.29 28.65 -6.08
CA GLU A 42 25.79 28.82 -7.44
C GLU A 42 25.12 27.84 -8.39
N THR A 43 24.19 28.38 -9.19
CA THR A 43 23.62 27.64 -10.29
C THR A 43 24.75 27.40 -11.28
N ILE A 44 25.52 26.34 -11.06
CA ILE A 44 26.43 25.77 -12.05
C ILE A 44 25.57 25.71 -13.31
N LYS A 45 25.88 26.55 -14.30
CA LYS A 45 25.16 26.67 -15.57
C LYS A 45 25.30 25.34 -16.31
N ARG A 46 24.54 24.34 -15.87
CA ARG A 46 24.43 23.05 -16.53
C ARG A 46 23.80 23.36 -17.89
N GLY A 47 24.54 23.12 -18.96
CA GLY A 47 24.06 23.31 -20.32
C GLY A 47 22.71 22.60 -20.55
N PRO A 48 21.93 23.02 -21.57
CA PRO A 48 20.57 22.53 -21.80
C PRO A 48 20.52 21.00 -21.90
N LEU A 49 21.55 20.37 -22.45
CA LEU A 49 21.67 18.91 -22.56
C LEU A 49 21.82 18.21 -21.20
N LYS A 50 22.61 18.76 -20.28
CA LYS A 50 22.76 18.22 -18.92
C LYS A 50 21.50 18.42 -18.08
N ARG A 51 20.74 19.51 -18.32
CA ARG A 51 19.42 19.70 -17.72
C ARG A 51 18.44 18.66 -18.25
N PHE A 52 18.33 18.48 -19.56
CA PHE A 52 17.46 17.48 -20.17
C PHE A 52 17.75 16.06 -19.63
N PHE A 53 19.02 15.65 -19.62
CA PHE A 53 19.42 14.35 -19.07
C PHE A 53 19.12 14.20 -17.58
N PHE A 54 19.29 15.26 -16.78
CA PHE A 54 18.95 15.21 -15.36
C PHE A 54 17.43 15.06 -15.14
N TRP A 55 16.62 15.74 -15.94
CA TRP A 55 15.16 15.62 -15.91
C TRP A 55 14.67 14.23 -16.35
N THR A 56 15.25 13.63 -17.38
CA THR A 56 14.89 12.28 -17.83
C THR A 56 15.24 11.23 -16.77
N VAL A 57 16.43 11.34 -16.13
CA VAL A 57 16.85 10.45 -15.05
C VAL A 57 15.95 10.59 -13.82
N LEU A 58 15.54 11.80 -13.45
CA LEU A 58 14.62 12.02 -12.34
C LEU A 58 13.24 11.41 -12.60
N LYS A 59 12.71 11.58 -13.82
CA LYS A 59 11.43 10.99 -14.22
C LYS A 59 11.49 9.47 -14.28
N SER A 60 12.58 8.89 -14.78
CA SER A 60 12.74 7.43 -14.82
C SER A 60 12.90 6.83 -13.42
N GLU A 61 13.64 7.49 -12.51
CA GLU A 61 13.75 7.05 -11.11
C GLU A 61 12.40 7.08 -10.39
N TRP A 62 11.58 8.10 -10.68
CA TRP A 62 10.22 8.22 -10.14
C TRP A 62 9.30 7.13 -10.69
N LEU A 63 9.32 6.89 -12.01
CA LEU A 63 8.52 5.85 -12.66
C LEU A 63 8.93 4.45 -12.17
N PHE A 64 10.23 4.20 -12.06
CA PHE A 64 10.76 2.96 -11.50
C PHE A 64 10.34 2.78 -10.04
N GLY A 65 10.37 3.87 -9.24
CA GLY A 65 9.86 3.85 -7.87
C GLY A 65 8.37 3.54 -7.78
N LEU A 66 7.57 4.08 -8.71
CA LEU A 66 6.14 3.79 -8.80
C LEU A 66 5.90 2.31 -9.14
N ILE A 67 6.58 1.78 -10.16
CA ILE A 67 6.48 0.37 -10.55
C ILE A 67 6.90 -0.54 -9.39
N SER A 68 8.04 -0.24 -8.76
CA SER A 68 8.52 -1.00 -7.61
C SER A 68 7.55 -0.95 -6.42
N MET A 69 6.88 0.18 -6.20
CA MET A 69 5.86 0.31 -5.16
C MET A 69 4.66 -0.58 -5.45
N VAL A 70 4.14 -0.52 -6.68
CA VAL A 70 2.98 -1.32 -7.10
C VAL A 70 3.29 -2.82 -6.98
N VAL A 71 4.47 -3.24 -7.43
CA VAL A 71 4.92 -4.64 -7.30
C VAL A 71 5.08 -5.05 -5.82
N ALA A 72 5.68 -4.20 -4.98
CA ALA A 72 5.81 -4.48 -3.56
C ALA A 72 4.45 -4.61 -2.85
N LEU A 73 3.51 -3.72 -3.16
CA LEU A 73 2.15 -3.77 -2.63
C LEU A 73 1.36 -4.99 -3.12
N ALA A 74 1.61 -5.44 -4.35
CA ALA A 74 1.02 -6.65 -4.91
C ALA A 74 1.56 -7.90 -4.18
N ILE A 75 2.88 -8.00 -4.00
CA ILE A 75 3.51 -9.10 -3.24
C ILE A 75 2.98 -9.12 -1.79
N LEU A 76 2.92 -7.96 -1.13
CA LEU A 76 2.34 -7.84 0.22
C LEU A 76 0.86 -8.26 0.24
N ALA A 77 0.09 -7.91 -0.79
CA ALA A 77 -1.31 -8.30 -0.93
C ALA A 77 -1.51 -9.80 -1.17
N ALA A 78 -0.55 -10.48 -1.82
CA ALA A 78 -0.63 -11.92 -2.07
C ALA A 78 -0.34 -12.77 -0.82
N ILE A 79 0.38 -12.22 0.17
CA ILE A 79 0.73 -12.94 1.41
C ILE A 79 -0.39 -12.73 2.45
N PRO A 80 -1.00 -13.82 2.96
CA PRO A 80 -1.99 -13.76 4.03
C PRO A 80 -1.49 -12.96 5.24
N GLY A 81 -2.35 -12.10 5.79
CA GLY A 81 -2.00 -11.18 6.88
C GLY A 81 -1.26 -9.92 6.41
N LEU A 82 -0.21 -10.04 5.59
CA LEU A 82 0.51 -8.86 5.06
C LEU A 82 -0.35 -8.01 4.11
N GLN A 83 -1.41 -8.59 3.54
CA GLN A 83 -2.38 -7.88 2.73
C GLN A 83 -2.99 -6.65 3.41
N PHE A 84 -3.11 -6.64 4.75
CA PHE A 84 -3.61 -5.49 5.50
C PHE A 84 -2.66 -4.29 5.42
N LEU A 85 -1.34 -4.50 5.26
CA LEU A 85 -0.39 -3.42 5.00
C LEU A 85 -0.69 -2.73 3.68
N SER A 86 -1.04 -3.51 2.64
CA SER A 86 -1.35 -2.98 1.32
C SER A 86 -2.62 -2.12 1.36
N LEU A 87 -3.69 -2.63 1.97
CA LEU A 87 -4.92 -1.86 2.18
C LEU A 87 -4.68 -0.61 3.03
N GLY A 88 -3.94 -0.74 4.12
CA GLY A 88 -3.58 0.37 5.00
C GLY A 88 -2.77 1.45 4.31
N TYR A 89 -1.81 1.06 3.46
CA TYR A 89 -1.06 1.98 2.61
C TYR A 89 -2.01 2.76 1.69
N MET A 90 -2.98 2.09 1.03
CA MET A 90 -3.93 2.77 0.15
C MET A 90 -4.87 3.73 0.91
N LEU A 91 -5.28 3.38 2.14
CA LEU A 91 -6.11 4.22 3.01
C LEU A 91 -5.36 5.43 3.58
N GLU A 92 -4.10 5.27 3.95
CA GLU A 92 -3.24 6.41 4.34
C GLU A 92 -3.01 7.31 3.12
N SER A 93 -2.80 6.72 1.94
CA SER A 93 -2.63 7.46 0.69
C SER A 93 -3.87 8.30 0.37
N SER A 94 -5.08 7.74 0.46
CA SER A 94 -6.32 8.50 0.28
C SER A 94 -6.49 9.58 1.35
N THR A 95 -6.07 9.33 2.58
CA THR A 95 -6.10 10.31 3.68
C THR A 95 -5.18 11.51 3.41
N ARG A 96 -3.97 11.27 2.89
CA ARG A 96 -3.04 12.36 2.51
C ARG A 96 -3.58 13.20 1.37
N VAL A 97 -4.20 12.58 0.37
CA VAL A 97 -4.87 13.32 -0.70
C VAL A 97 -6.08 14.09 -0.15
N ALA A 98 -6.84 13.52 0.79
CA ALA A 98 -7.98 14.19 1.41
C ALA A 98 -7.58 15.41 2.28
N LYS A 99 -6.36 15.41 2.84
CA LYS A 99 -5.81 16.53 3.62
C LYS A 99 -5.17 17.59 2.72
N SER A 100 -4.40 17.20 1.71
CA SER A 100 -3.62 18.11 0.85
C SER A 100 -4.37 18.63 -0.39
N GLY A 101 -5.34 17.87 -0.90
CA GLY A 101 -6.01 18.10 -2.18
C GLY A 101 -5.19 17.70 -3.42
N LYS A 102 -3.94 17.26 -3.26
CA LYS A 102 -3.04 16.90 -4.37
C LYS A 102 -2.89 15.39 -4.48
N ILE A 103 -3.22 14.80 -5.63
CA ILE A 103 -3.11 13.35 -5.87
C ILE A 103 -1.66 12.86 -5.69
N ARG A 104 -0.67 13.70 -6.05
CA ARG A 104 0.75 13.38 -5.91
C ARG A 104 1.15 13.08 -4.46
N ASP A 105 0.49 13.69 -3.48
CA ASP A 105 0.83 13.53 -2.06
C ASP A 105 0.32 12.19 -1.50
N GLY A 106 -0.49 11.46 -2.27
CA GLY A 106 -0.90 10.09 -1.97
C GLY A 106 0.17 9.03 -2.29
N PHE A 107 1.22 9.35 -3.05
CA PHE A 107 2.28 8.38 -3.33
C PHE A 107 3.39 8.46 -2.27
N ILE A 108 3.30 7.60 -1.25
CA ILE A 108 4.17 7.63 -0.08
C ILE A 108 5.42 6.79 -0.33
N GLY A 109 6.62 7.33 -0.10
CA GLY A 109 7.84 6.49 -0.09
C GLY A 109 8.31 5.98 -1.47
N ILE A 110 7.93 6.63 -2.59
CA ILE A 110 8.39 6.27 -3.95
C ILE A 110 9.91 6.13 -4.04
N ARG A 111 10.66 7.03 -3.42
CA ARG A 111 12.14 6.99 -3.40
C ARG A 111 12.65 5.76 -2.64
N THR A 112 11.99 5.38 -1.57
CA THR A 112 12.32 4.19 -0.78
C THR A 112 12.05 2.91 -1.58
N ALA A 113 10.88 2.82 -2.22
CA ALA A 113 10.57 1.72 -3.13
C ALA A 113 11.57 1.63 -4.29
N SER A 114 11.90 2.75 -4.93
CA SER A 114 12.92 2.81 -6.00
C SER A 114 14.28 2.27 -5.54
N ARG A 115 14.71 2.59 -4.31
CA ARG A 115 15.96 2.06 -3.75
C ARG A 115 15.88 0.56 -3.48
N LEU A 116 14.81 0.09 -2.84
CA LEU A 116 14.62 -1.33 -2.53
C LEU A 116 14.49 -2.17 -3.81
N GLY A 117 13.59 -1.80 -4.72
CA GLY A 117 13.43 -2.47 -6.01
C GLY A 117 14.69 -2.42 -6.85
N GLY A 118 15.42 -1.30 -6.80
CA GLY A 118 16.70 -1.15 -7.47
C GLY A 118 17.77 -2.09 -6.92
N ALA A 119 17.84 -2.24 -5.60
CA ALA A 119 18.75 -3.19 -4.95
C ALA A 119 18.38 -4.64 -5.31
N ILE A 120 17.10 -5.01 -5.26
CA ILE A 120 16.63 -6.36 -5.61
C ILE A 120 16.94 -6.67 -7.08
N LEU A 121 16.63 -5.74 -7.99
CA LEU A 121 16.92 -5.89 -9.43
C LEU A 121 18.42 -6.01 -9.68
N ALA A 122 19.23 -5.19 -9.02
CA ALA A 122 20.68 -5.26 -9.16
C ALA A 122 21.27 -6.56 -8.62
N ILE A 123 20.80 -7.05 -7.47
CA ILE A 123 21.19 -8.36 -6.93
C ILE A 123 20.80 -9.45 -7.91
N TRP A 124 19.57 -9.44 -8.43
CA TRP A 124 19.10 -10.42 -9.40
C TRP A 124 19.98 -10.42 -10.67
N LEU A 125 20.32 -9.25 -11.22
CA LEU A 125 21.22 -9.11 -12.36
C LEU A 125 22.64 -9.62 -12.07
N LEU A 126 23.20 -9.28 -10.91
CA LEU A 126 24.54 -9.72 -10.50
C LEU A 126 24.61 -11.25 -10.30
N LEU A 127 23.49 -11.89 -9.97
CA LEU A 127 23.41 -13.33 -9.84
C LEU A 127 23.26 -14.06 -11.19
N LEU A 128 22.95 -13.38 -12.30
CA LEU A 128 22.77 -14.04 -13.61
C LEU A 128 24.03 -14.76 -14.11
N PRO A 129 25.23 -14.14 -14.14
CA PRO A 129 26.45 -14.83 -14.57
C PRO A 129 26.79 -16.01 -13.65
N LEU A 130 26.54 -15.86 -12.35
CA LEU A 130 26.76 -16.92 -11.37
C LEU A 130 25.80 -18.10 -11.58
N ARG A 131 24.50 -17.83 -11.82
CA ARG A 131 23.49 -18.85 -12.15
C ARG A 131 23.85 -19.58 -13.44
N TYR A 132 24.28 -18.86 -14.47
CA TYR A 132 24.72 -19.46 -15.72
C TYR A 132 25.90 -20.41 -15.51
N LEU A 133 26.97 -19.94 -14.85
CA LEU A 133 28.14 -20.78 -14.60
C LEU A 133 27.82 -21.98 -13.70
N SER A 134 26.95 -21.79 -12.70
CA SER A 134 26.45 -22.87 -11.84
C SER A 134 25.69 -23.93 -12.62
N ASN A 135 24.84 -23.54 -13.58
CA ASN A 135 24.13 -24.49 -14.43
C ASN A 135 25.09 -25.27 -15.33
N VAL A 136 26.08 -24.60 -15.94
CA VAL A 136 27.11 -25.27 -16.75
C VAL A 136 27.93 -26.27 -15.90
N ALA A 137 28.32 -25.88 -14.69
CA ALA A 137 29.02 -26.76 -13.76
C ALA A 137 28.19 -27.99 -13.37
N PHE A 138 26.89 -27.79 -13.11
CA PHE A 138 25.95 -28.86 -12.78
C PHE A 138 25.76 -29.84 -13.95
N THR A 139 25.56 -29.34 -15.17
CA THR A 139 25.47 -30.18 -16.36
C THR A 139 26.76 -30.97 -16.61
N ALA A 140 27.94 -30.35 -16.43
CA ALA A 140 29.21 -31.05 -16.56
C ALA A 140 29.37 -32.20 -15.54
N GLN A 141 28.86 -32.02 -14.32
CA GLN A 141 28.87 -33.07 -13.29
C GLN A 141 27.95 -34.25 -13.63
N ILE A 142 26.80 -33.99 -14.26
CA ILE A 142 25.89 -35.06 -14.71
C ILE A 142 26.52 -35.88 -15.84
N ILE A 143 27.22 -35.23 -16.78
CA ILE A 143 27.85 -35.89 -17.93
C ILE A 143 29.07 -36.71 -17.50
N ASN A 144 29.95 -36.14 -16.67
CA ASN A 144 31.16 -36.81 -16.20
C ASN A 144 31.45 -36.43 -14.74
N PRO A 145 31.00 -37.25 -13.77
CA PRO A 145 31.11 -36.94 -12.35
C PRO A 145 32.56 -36.77 -11.86
N ASP A 146 33.46 -37.62 -12.37
CA ASP A 146 34.88 -37.67 -12.00
C ASP A 146 35.78 -36.81 -12.92
N GLY A 147 35.15 -36.06 -13.83
CA GLY A 147 35.85 -35.19 -14.77
C GLY A 147 36.57 -34.03 -14.07
N ARG A 148 37.86 -33.85 -14.36
CA ARG A 148 38.66 -32.68 -13.92
C ARG A 148 38.02 -31.34 -14.32
N TYR A 149 37.27 -31.31 -15.41
CA TYR A 149 36.54 -30.12 -15.88
C TYR A 149 35.38 -29.74 -14.94
N ALA A 150 34.60 -30.71 -14.46
CA ALA A 150 33.51 -30.45 -13.51
C ALA A 150 34.04 -29.95 -12.16
N ALA A 151 35.18 -30.49 -11.70
CA ALA A 151 35.87 -29.99 -10.49
C ALA A 151 36.33 -28.52 -10.62
N ARG A 152 36.97 -28.16 -11.75
CA ARG A 152 37.39 -26.76 -12.00
C ARG A 152 36.21 -25.80 -12.08
N LEU A 153 35.12 -26.18 -12.77
CA LEU A 153 33.94 -25.33 -12.88
C LEU A 153 33.31 -25.07 -11.50
N ARG A 154 33.20 -26.09 -10.64
CA ARG A 154 32.74 -25.92 -9.25
C ARG A 154 33.63 -24.98 -8.44
N PHE A 155 34.94 -25.08 -8.59
CA PHE A 155 35.89 -24.16 -7.96
C PHE A 155 35.67 -22.71 -8.42
N TRP A 156 35.49 -22.48 -9.72
CA TRP A 156 35.19 -21.14 -10.24
C TRP A 156 33.83 -20.60 -9.80
N VAL A 157 32.80 -21.45 -9.71
CA VAL A 157 31.50 -21.07 -9.14
C VAL A 157 31.66 -20.62 -7.70
N LEU A 158 32.45 -21.33 -6.88
CA LEU A 158 32.72 -20.95 -5.50
C LEU A 158 33.44 -19.59 -5.40
N ILE A 159 34.51 -19.38 -6.18
CA ILE A 159 35.21 -18.09 -6.23
C ILE A 159 34.24 -16.97 -6.61
N LEU A 160 33.48 -17.15 -7.71
CA LEU A 160 32.55 -16.14 -8.19
C LEU A 160 31.45 -15.86 -7.16
N THR A 161 31.00 -16.88 -6.43
CA THR A 161 30.00 -16.73 -5.36
C THR A 161 30.53 -15.85 -4.23
N VAL A 162 31.76 -16.09 -3.78
CA VAL A 162 32.40 -15.28 -2.72
C VAL A 162 32.55 -13.83 -3.18
N PHE A 163 33.05 -13.60 -4.40
CA PHE A 163 33.22 -12.24 -4.94
C PHE A 163 31.88 -11.50 -5.12
N VAL A 164 30.88 -12.14 -5.72
CA VAL A 164 29.55 -11.55 -5.93
C VAL A 164 28.85 -11.30 -4.59
N GLY A 165 28.91 -12.25 -3.65
CA GLY A 165 28.34 -12.12 -2.31
C GLY A 165 28.96 -10.96 -1.54
N MET A 166 30.29 -10.86 -1.54
CA MET A 166 31.02 -9.77 -0.92
C MET A 166 30.65 -8.41 -1.54
N HIS A 167 30.54 -8.34 -2.87
CA HIS A 167 30.14 -7.12 -3.58
C HIS A 167 28.71 -6.68 -3.24
N ILE A 168 27.76 -7.60 -3.15
CA ILE A 168 26.38 -7.33 -2.74
C ILE A 168 26.33 -6.75 -1.32
N VAL A 169 27.02 -7.39 -0.37
CA VAL A 169 27.08 -6.94 1.03
C VAL A 169 27.61 -5.51 1.11
N PHE A 170 28.69 -5.19 0.38
CA PHE A 170 29.25 -3.85 0.38
C PHE A 170 28.38 -2.81 -0.33
N ALA A 171 27.68 -3.18 -1.40
CA ALA A 171 26.73 -2.29 -2.07
C ALA A 171 25.53 -1.94 -1.16
N LEU A 172 25.04 -2.92 -0.39
CA LEU A 172 23.98 -2.73 0.60
C LEU A 172 24.44 -1.87 1.78
N ALA A 173 25.64 -2.14 2.32
CA ALA A 173 26.23 -1.34 3.41
C ALA A 173 26.40 0.15 3.05
N ARG A 174 26.56 0.46 1.75
CA ARG A 174 26.65 1.84 1.23
C ARG A 174 25.29 2.52 0.98
N GLY A 175 24.19 1.86 1.34
CA GLY A 175 22.83 2.39 1.21
C GLY A 175 22.06 1.95 -0.05
N GLY A 176 22.52 0.88 -0.73
CA GLY A 176 21.69 0.12 -1.67
C GLY A 176 21.22 0.85 -2.95
N ARG A 177 21.84 1.96 -3.35
CA ARG A 177 21.53 2.60 -4.64
C ARG A 177 21.99 1.73 -5.81
N LEU A 178 21.19 1.65 -6.87
CA LEU A 178 21.52 0.94 -8.13
C LEU A 178 22.95 1.20 -8.63
N ARG A 179 23.38 2.47 -8.60
CA ARG A 179 24.73 2.86 -9.06
C ARG A 179 25.86 2.19 -8.28
N HIS A 180 25.65 1.87 -7.00
CA HIS A 180 26.68 1.20 -6.22
C HIS A 180 26.88 -0.22 -6.75
N PHE A 181 25.82 -0.98 -7.05
CA PHE A 181 25.96 -2.35 -7.55
C PHE A 181 26.78 -2.48 -8.84
N PHE A 182 26.76 -1.47 -9.71
CA PHE A 182 27.54 -1.48 -10.95
C PHE A 182 28.95 -0.88 -10.82
N TRP A 183 29.35 -0.43 -9.62
CA TRP A 183 30.67 0.17 -9.41
C TRP A 183 31.66 -0.87 -8.86
N PRO A 184 32.63 -1.34 -9.66
CA PRO A 184 33.39 -2.58 -9.37
C PRO A 184 34.28 -2.50 -8.13
N LEU A 185 34.65 -1.30 -7.65
CA LEU A 185 35.62 -1.09 -6.57
C LEU A 185 34.97 -0.75 -5.21
N ASN A 186 33.70 -1.10 -4.98
CA ASN A 186 33.04 -0.81 -3.70
C ASN A 186 33.72 -1.47 -2.49
N PHE A 187 34.28 -2.66 -2.67
CA PHE A 187 34.87 -3.43 -1.59
C PHE A 187 36.03 -2.70 -0.90
N LEU A 188 36.86 -1.97 -1.65
CA LEU A 188 37.97 -1.18 -1.11
C LEU A 188 37.50 -0.05 -0.17
N ILE A 189 36.43 0.65 -0.55
CA ILE A 189 35.90 1.79 0.21
C ILE A 189 35.28 1.31 1.52
N VAL A 190 34.49 0.23 1.47
CA VAL A 190 33.81 -0.29 2.67
C VAL A 190 34.79 -1.06 3.56
N TYR A 191 35.76 -1.78 3.01
CA TYR A 191 36.86 -2.38 3.78
C TYR A 191 37.65 -1.32 4.57
N ARG A 192 37.91 -0.15 3.96
CA ARG A 192 38.53 0.98 4.66
C ARG A 192 37.67 1.49 5.82
N GLN A 193 36.33 1.53 5.66
CA GLN A 193 35.42 1.90 6.74
C GLN A 193 35.31 0.82 7.83
N PHE A 194 35.42 -0.46 7.47
CA PHE A 194 35.42 -1.56 8.43
C PHE A 194 36.68 -1.52 9.32
N LYS A 195 37.84 -1.19 8.74
CA LYS A 195 39.09 -0.96 9.49
C LYS A 195 39.03 0.23 10.45
N LEU A 196 38.18 1.22 10.19
CA LEU A 196 38.04 2.42 11.04
C LEU A 196 37.15 2.18 12.28
N GLY A 197 36.52 1.01 12.41
CA GLY A 197 35.60 0.70 13.51
C GLY A 197 34.22 1.36 13.32
N GLY A 198 33.15 0.73 13.81
CA GLY A 198 31.78 1.29 13.78
C GLY A 198 30.98 1.08 12.49
N ALA A 199 31.51 0.35 11.50
CA ALA A 199 30.76 0.04 10.27
C ALA A 199 29.52 -0.83 10.53
N TYR A 200 29.61 -1.81 11.44
CA TYR A 200 28.49 -2.69 11.79
C TYR A 200 27.38 -1.95 12.54
N THR A 201 27.72 -1.15 13.56
CA THR A 201 26.75 -0.36 14.32
C THR A 201 26.03 0.63 13.40
N LYS A 202 26.77 1.35 12.55
CA LYS A 202 26.18 2.24 11.55
C LYS A 202 25.24 1.51 10.58
N ALA A 203 25.62 0.34 10.08
CA ALA A 203 24.79 -0.44 9.18
C ALA A 203 23.51 -0.96 9.87
N ARG A 204 23.64 -1.44 11.11
CA ARG A 204 22.52 -1.87 11.96
C ARG A 204 21.55 -0.72 12.21
N ASP A 205 22.07 0.41 12.70
CA ASP A 205 21.26 1.56 13.07
C ASP A 205 20.57 2.15 11.84
N THR A 206 21.27 2.23 10.69
CA THR A 206 20.65 2.65 9.41
C THR A 206 19.53 1.71 8.98
N THR A 207 19.69 0.39 9.16
CA THR A 207 18.66 -0.60 8.81
C THR A 207 17.47 -0.52 9.76
N TRP A 208 17.72 -0.29 11.04
CA TRP A 208 16.68 -0.12 12.06
C TRP A 208 15.90 1.17 11.86
N ASP A 209 16.59 2.29 11.63
CA ASP A 209 15.99 3.58 11.29
C ASP A 209 15.16 3.47 10.01
N PHE A 210 15.64 2.70 9.03
CA PHE A 210 14.88 2.41 7.81
C PHE A 210 13.58 1.63 8.11
N LEU A 211 13.64 0.57 8.91
CA LEU A 211 12.47 -0.21 9.33
C LEU A 211 11.46 0.64 10.12
N LEU A 212 11.95 1.46 11.05
CA LEU A 212 11.12 2.40 11.82
C LEU A 212 10.49 3.47 10.92
N SER A 213 11.22 3.95 9.91
CA SER A 213 10.72 4.95 8.95
C SER A 213 9.55 4.42 8.11
N LEU A 214 9.46 3.11 7.89
CA LEU A 214 8.40 2.47 7.13
C LEU A 214 7.05 2.44 7.87
N ARG A 215 6.98 2.76 9.17
CA ARG A 215 5.74 2.81 9.99
C ARG A 215 4.78 1.63 9.73
N LEU A 216 5.31 0.43 9.52
CA LEU A 216 4.54 -0.76 9.15
C LEU A 216 3.37 -1.05 10.11
N PRO A 217 3.51 -0.92 11.45
CA PRO A 217 2.40 -1.18 12.37
C PRO A 217 1.21 -0.24 12.17
N HIS A 218 1.46 1.03 11.83
CA HIS A 218 0.41 2.02 11.55
C HIS A 218 -0.41 1.61 10.33
N TYR A 219 0.26 1.26 9.22
CA TYR A 219 -0.42 0.79 8.01
C TYR A 219 -1.20 -0.49 8.28
N PHE A 220 -0.61 -1.45 8.98
CA PHE A 220 -1.27 -2.71 9.29
C PHE A 220 -2.58 -2.49 10.06
N TRP A 221 -2.56 -1.73 11.14
CA TRP A 221 -3.74 -1.46 11.96
C TRP A 221 -4.79 -0.66 11.18
N LEU A 222 -4.36 0.34 10.42
CA LEU A 222 -5.26 1.12 9.57
C LEU A 222 -5.99 0.25 8.53
N GLY A 223 -5.24 -0.65 7.89
CA GLY A 223 -5.79 -1.63 6.95
C GLY A 223 -6.75 -2.61 7.62
N LEU A 224 -6.39 -3.14 8.78
CA LEU A 224 -7.25 -4.05 9.55
C LEU A 224 -8.58 -3.39 9.93
N ARG A 225 -8.57 -2.14 10.41
CA ARG A 225 -9.81 -1.35 10.65
C ARG A 225 -10.64 -1.22 9.39
N GLY A 226 -10.00 -0.85 8.28
CA GLY A 226 -10.68 -0.64 7.00
C GLY A 226 -11.32 -1.92 6.47
N PHE A 227 -10.64 -3.06 6.63
CA PHE A 227 -11.14 -4.37 6.30
C PHE A 227 -12.32 -4.77 7.19
N LEU A 228 -12.18 -4.68 8.52
CA LEU A 228 -13.25 -5.03 9.45
C LEU A 228 -14.50 -4.18 9.24
N ALA A 229 -14.33 -2.88 9.01
CA ALA A 229 -15.43 -1.99 8.65
C ALA A 229 -16.14 -2.44 7.38
N ALA A 230 -15.40 -2.73 6.31
CA ALA A 230 -15.98 -3.20 5.06
C ALA A 230 -16.69 -4.54 5.22
N PHE A 231 -16.05 -5.48 5.92
CA PHE A 231 -16.59 -6.80 6.18
C PHE A 231 -17.92 -6.73 6.94
N LEU A 232 -18.00 -5.92 8.01
CA LEU A 232 -19.23 -5.73 8.78
C LEU A 232 -20.36 -5.11 7.97
N TRP A 233 -20.06 -4.21 7.03
CA TRP A 233 -21.06 -3.64 6.13
C TRP A 233 -21.51 -4.61 5.03
N LEU A 234 -20.62 -5.49 4.57
CA LEU A 234 -20.87 -6.40 3.46
C LEU A 234 -21.49 -7.73 3.88
N ILE A 235 -21.25 -8.20 5.11
CA ILE A 235 -21.75 -9.50 5.57
C ILE A 235 -23.28 -9.58 5.49
N ILE A 236 -23.99 -8.49 5.80
CA ILE A 236 -25.46 -8.44 5.76
C ILE A 236 -25.99 -8.59 4.32
N PRO A 237 -25.65 -7.73 3.35
CA PRO A 237 -26.17 -7.88 1.99
C PRO A 237 -25.72 -9.18 1.32
N VAL A 238 -24.49 -9.63 1.57
CA VAL A 238 -23.94 -10.86 0.98
C VAL A 238 -24.66 -12.10 1.51
N THR A 239 -24.92 -12.17 2.82
CA THR A 239 -25.67 -13.30 3.40
C THR A 239 -27.10 -13.34 2.88
N LEU A 240 -27.79 -12.19 2.77
CA LEU A 240 -29.13 -12.13 2.16
C LEU A 240 -29.12 -12.62 0.71
N LEU A 241 -28.12 -12.23 -0.09
CA LEU A 241 -27.97 -12.72 -1.47
C LEU A 241 -27.74 -14.24 -1.51
N ALA A 242 -26.94 -14.79 -0.59
CA ALA A 242 -26.72 -16.22 -0.48
C ALA A 242 -28.00 -16.97 -0.09
N PHE A 243 -28.78 -16.45 0.87
CA PHE A 243 -30.08 -17.03 1.24
C PHE A 243 -31.11 -16.95 0.11
N GLY A 244 -31.01 -15.95 -0.77
CA GLY A 244 -31.85 -15.83 -1.96
C GLY A 244 -31.71 -16.99 -2.96
N GLN A 245 -30.73 -17.88 -2.79
CA GLN A 245 -30.50 -19.04 -3.65
C GLN A 245 -31.11 -20.35 -3.08
N VAL A 246 -31.56 -20.35 -1.82
CA VAL A 246 -32.20 -21.54 -1.24
C VAL A 246 -33.52 -21.78 -1.96
N LYS A 247 -33.93 -23.03 -2.21
CA LYS A 247 -35.20 -23.34 -2.89
C LYS A 247 -36.40 -23.14 -1.95
N THR A 248 -36.71 -21.90 -1.59
CA THR A 248 -37.91 -21.52 -0.83
C THR A 248 -38.71 -20.48 -1.59
N PRO A 249 -40.04 -20.40 -1.43
CA PRO A 249 -40.87 -19.42 -2.13
C PRO A 249 -40.52 -17.96 -1.80
N LEU A 250 -39.89 -17.71 -0.65
CA LEU A 250 -39.47 -16.38 -0.21
C LEU A 250 -38.09 -15.96 -0.77
N SER A 251 -37.33 -16.91 -1.31
CA SER A 251 -35.93 -16.67 -1.70
C SER A 251 -35.73 -15.56 -2.74
N PRO A 252 -36.58 -15.39 -3.78
CA PRO A 252 -36.43 -14.28 -4.72
C PRO A 252 -36.55 -12.91 -4.04
N LEU A 253 -37.42 -12.77 -3.04
CA LEU A 253 -37.61 -11.53 -2.29
C LEU A 253 -36.39 -11.22 -1.41
N VAL A 254 -35.84 -12.23 -0.74
CA VAL A 254 -34.64 -12.08 0.11
C VAL A 254 -33.43 -11.74 -0.75
N GLY A 255 -33.27 -12.37 -1.91
CA GLY A 255 -32.20 -12.07 -2.87
C GLY A 255 -32.31 -10.64 -3.42
N PHE A 256 -33.52 -10.20 -3.79
CA PHE A 256 -33.75 -8.82 -4.24
C PHE A 256 -33.45 -7.79 -3.15
N LEU A 257 -33.87 -8.06 -1.90
CA LEU A 257 -33.54 -7.21 -0.76
C LEU A 257 -32.03 -7.15 -0.50
N GLY A 258 -31.34 -8.29 -0.61
CA GLY A 258 -29.89 -8.37 -0.53
C GLY A 258 -29.19 -7.54 -1.60
N ALA A 259 -29.66 -7.61 -2.85
CA ALA A 259 -29.14 -6.82 -3.97
C ALA A 259 -29.36 -5.31 -3.75
N LEU A 260 -30.55 -4.91 -3.28
CA LEU A 260 -30.87 -3.52 -2.97
C LEU A 260 -29.98 -2.98 -1.84
N LEU A 261 -29.79 -3.77 -0.78
CA LEU A 261 -28.92 -3.42 0.32
C LEU A 261 -27.46 -3.33 -0.14
N LEU A 262 -27.03 -4.26 -1.00
CA LEU A 262 -25.68 -4.23 -1.57
C LEU A 262 -25.47 -2.96 -2.39
N ALA A 263 -26.41 -2.58 -3.26
CA ALA A 263 -26.36 -1.31 -4.01
C ALA A 263 -26.11 -0.11 -3.10
N ILE A 264 -26.80 -0.05 -1.97
CA ILE A 264 -26.69 1.02 -0.99
C ILE A 264 -25.30 1.00 -0.33
N VAL A 265 -24.85 -0.16 0.14
CA VAL A 265 -23.57 -0.32 0.86
C VAL A 265 -22.39 0.04 -0.04
N VAL A 266 -22.36 -0.51 -1.25
CA VAL A 266 -21.30 -0.32 -2.26
C VAL A 266 -21.06 1.15 -2.59
N LEU A 267 -22.12 1.97 -2.61
CA LEU A 267 -22.03 3.41 -2.85
C LEU A 267 -21.48 4.24 -1.68
N HIS A 268 -21.48 3.69 -0.47
CA HIS A 268 -21.09 4.46 0.72
C HIS A 268 -19.78 3.97 1.32
N LEU A 269 -19.46 2.69 1.13
CA LEU A 269 -18.32 2.03 1.75
C LEU A 269 -16.97 2.70 1.41
N PRO A 270 -16.64 3.09 0.16
CA PRO A 270 -15.40 3.81 -0.15
C PRO A 270 -15.22 5.11 0.64
N LEU A 271 -16.32 5.86 0.78
CA LEU A 271 -16.34 7.13 1.49
C LEU A 271 -16.25 6.90 3.00
N LEU A 272 -16.94 5.88 3.54
CA LEU A 272 -16.86 5.49 4.95
C LEU A 272 -15.45 5.03 5.33
N GLN A 273 -14.80 4.18 4.51
CA GLN A 273 -13.42 3.73 4.73
C GLN A 273 -12.43 4.91 4.72
N THR A 274 -12.61 5.84 3.79
CA THR A 274 -11.76 7.03 3.69
C THR A 274 -12.01 7.98 4.86
N GLN A 275 -13.26 8.19 5.29
CA GLN A 275 -13.59 9.00 6.46
C GLN A 275 -13.01 8.40 7.74
N MET A 276 -13.13 7.08 7.93
CA MET A 276 -12.53 6.36 9.04
C MET A 276 -11.00 6.53 9.08
N ALA A 277 -10.35 6.46 7.92
CA ALA A 277 -8.90 6.66 7.82
C ALA A 277 -8.48 8.11 8.13
N ILE A 278 -9.27 9.08 7.68
CA ILE A 278 -9.06 10.51 7.96
C ILE A 278 -9.19 10.82 9.47
N GLU A 279 -10.25 10.33 10.11
CA GLU A 279 -10.55 10.59 11.51
C GLU A 279 -9.75 9.70 12.48
N ASN A 280 -9.12 8.65 11.95
CA ASN A 280 -8.42 7.60 12.72
C ASN A 280 -9.28 7.00 13.84
N ARG A 281 -10.61 6.95 13.63
CA ARG A 281 -11.60 6.43 14.58
C ARG A 281 -12.41 5.34 13.90
N PHE A 282 -12.41 4.14 14.48
CA PHE A 282 -13.16 3.01 13.92
C PHE A 282 -14.67 3.29 13.83
N ARG A 283 -15.23 4.02 14.81
CA ARG A 283 -16.64 4.44 14.83
C ARG A 283 -17.05 5.29 13.61
N ALA A 284 -16.12 6.05 13.03
CA ALA A 284 -16.40 6.88 11.86
C ALA A 284 -16.73 6.05 10.61
N ALA A 285 -16.36 4.76 10.58
CA ALA A 285 -16.79 3.85 9.53
C ALA A 285 -18.30 3.54 9.54
N PHE A 286 -19.00 3.89 10.62
CA PHE A 286 -20.45 3.71 10.78
C PHE A 286 -21.21 5.04 10.78
N ASP A 287 -20.54 6.18 10.59
CA ASP A 287 -21.20 7.49 10.50
C ASP A 287 -21.79 7.72 9.10
N TRP A 288 -22.90 7.03 8.82
CA TRP A 288 -23.67 7.19 7.60
C TRP A 288 -24.11 8.64 7.36
N ARG A 289 -24.44 9.36 8.43
CA ARG A 289 -24.92 10.75 8.36
C ARG A 289 -23.77 11.67 7.96
N GLY A 290 -22.56 11.41 8.42
CA GLY A 290 -21.32 12.08 7.99
C GLY A 290 -21.11 11.97 6.49
N VAL A 291 -21.14 10.75 5.94
CA VAL A 291 -20.97 10.53 4.49
C VAL A 291 -22.09 11.15 3.67
N ARG A 292 -23.35 11.07 4.13
CA ARG A 292 -24.47 11.72 3.44
C ARG A 292 -24.31 13.25 3.42
N ARG A 293 -23.83 13.86 4.51
CA ARG A 293 -23.49 15.29 4.55
C ARG A 293 -22.33 15.62 3.60
N ALA A 294 -21.29 14.77 3.56
CA ALA A 294 -20.17 14.93 2.62
C ALA A 294 -20.65 14.89 1.16
N PHE A 295 -21.47 13.90 0.79
CA PHE A 295 -22.07 13.79 -0.54
C PHE A 295 -22.90 15.04 -0.90
N ASN A 296 -23.69 15.55 0.04
CA ASN A 296 -24.51 16.75 -0.19
C ASN A 296 -23.68 18.03 -0.40
N ARG A 297 -22.45 18.10 0.13
CA ARG A 297 -21.52 19.24 -0.05
C ARG A 297 -20.84 19.22 -1.41
N ALA A 298 -20.43 18.04 -1.90
CA ALA A 298 -19.79 17.90 -3.21
C ALA A 298 -20.29 16.66 -3.98
N PRO A 299 -21.53 16.68 -4.48
CA PRO A 299 -22.16 15.50 -5.08
C PRO A 299 -21.39 14.99 -6.30
N TRP A 300 -21.03 15.87 -7.24
CA TRP A 300 -20.30 15.48 -8.45
C TRP A 300 -18.91 14.88 -8.18
N ALA A 301 -18.17 15.41 -7.21
CA ALA A 301 -16.86 14.88 -6.87
C ALA A 301 -16.97 13.48 -6.25
N CYS A 302 -17.93 13.28 -5.35
CA CYS A 302 -18.20 11.99 -4.74
C CYS A 302 -18.70 10.99 -5.79
N SER A 303 -19.63 11.39 -6.67
CA SER A 303 -20.15 10.52 -7.71
C SER A 303 -19.09 10.09 -8.69
N PHE A 304 -18.23 11.01 -9.12
CA PHE A 304 -17.09 10.68 -9.98
C PHE A 304 -16.16 9.65 -9.33
N ALA A 305 -15.79 9.85 -8.06
CA ALA A 305 -14.95 8.90 -7.34
C ALA A 305 -15.60 7.52 -7.19
N LEU A 306 -16.90 7.47 -6.89
CA LEU A 306 -17.64 6.22 -6.74
C LEU A 306 -17.78 5.48 -8.07
N ILE A 307 -18.18 6.16 -9.15
CA ILE A 307 -18.27 5.57 -10.49
C ILE A 307 -16.93 4.99 -10.90
N LEU A 308 -15.84 5.75 -10.72
CA LEU A 308 -14.53 5.28 -11.07
C LEU A 308 -14.09 4.08 -10.23
N THR A 309 -14.44 4.06 -8.93
CA THR A 309 -14.21 2.90 -8.06
C THR A 309 -14.95 1.67 -8.56
N LEU A 310 -16.21 1.81 -8.98
CA LEU A 310 -16.99 0.71 -9.53
C LEU A 310 -16.43 0.21 -10.86
N ILE A 311 -16.11 1.11 -11.79
CA ILE A 311 -15.53 0.75 -13.10
C ILE A 311 -14.19 0.04 -12.91
N PHE A 312 -13.32 0.53 -12.02
CA PHE A 312 -12.02 -0.08 -11.76
C PHE A 312 -12.10 -1.39 -10.98
N ALA A 313 -13.22 -1.68 -10.32
CA ALA A 313 -13.47 -2.99 -9.74
C ALA A 313 -13.88 -4.04 -10.79
N LEU A 314 -14.50 -3.67 -11.92
CA LEU A 314 -15.01 -4.62 -12.93
C LEU A 314 -13.93 -5.56 -13.50
N PRO A 315 -12.72 -5.10 -13.88
CA PRO A 315 -11.65 -5.98 -14.37
C PRO A 315 -11.31 -7.13 -13.41
N LEU A 316 -11.46 -6.90 -12.11
CA LEU A 316 -11.16 -7.91 -11.09
C LEU A 316 -12.18 -9.05 -11.06
N TYR A 317 -13.43 -8.77 -11.45
CA TYR A 317 -14.45 -9.82 -11.56
C TYR A 317 -14.19 -10.74 -12.76
N PHE A 318 -13.57 -10.25 -13.83
CA PHE A 318 -13.19 -11.10 -14.97
C PHE A 318 -12.08 -12.08 -14.62
N LEU A 319 -11.09 -11.66 -13.82
CA LEU A 319 -10.02 -12.55 -13.35
C LEU A 319 -10.50 -13.67 -12.43
N LYS A 320 -11.73 -13.57 -11.93
CA LYS A 320 -12.35 -14.59 -11.08
C LYS A 320 -12.83 -15.83 -11.83
N ILE A 321 -12.99 -15.73 -13.15
CA ILE A 321 -13.55 -16.80 -13.97
C ILE A 321 -12.54 -17.94 -14.16
N GLU A 322 -11.24 -17.67 -14.00
CA GLU A 322 -10.17 -18.65 -14.22
C GLU A 322 -9.56 -19.11 -12.88
N VAL A 323 -9.35 -20.42 -12.73
CA VAL A 323 -8.65 -20.99 -11.57
C VAL A 323 -7.18 -20.57 -11.67
N VAL A 324 -6.79 -19.58 -10.87
CA VAL A 324 -5.40 -19.11 -10.83
C VAL A 324 -4.57 -20.11 -10.01
N PRO A 325 -3.57 -20.76 -10.60
CA PRO A 325 -2.70 -21.69 -9.87
C PRO A 325 -1.89 -20.93 -8.80
N GLN A 326 -1.46 -21.62 -7.74
CA GLN A 326 -0.89 -20.98 -6.55
C GLN A 326 0.35 -20.11 -6.90
N GLU A 327 1.10 -20.50 -7.92
CA GLU A 327 2.28 -19.81 -8.43
C GLU A 327 1.94 -18.47 -9.11
N ALA A 328 0.70 -18.29 -9.55
CA ALA A 328 0.20 -17.10 -10.23
C ALA A 328 -0.69 -16.20 -9.36
N LEU A 329 -0.85 -16.50 -8.06
CA LEU A 329 -1.66 -15.71 -7.11
C LEU A 329 -1.22 -14.23 -7.01
N TRP A 330 0.02 -13.91 -7.37
CA TRP A 330 0.50 -12.53 -7.42
C TRP A 330 -0.13 -11.70 -8.55
N LEU A 331 -0.61 -12.33 -9.63
CA LEU A 331 -1.14 -11.62 -10.80
C LEU A 331 -2.49 -10.93 -10.49
N PRO A 332 -3.51 -11.59 -9.91
CA PRO A 332 -4.74 -10.90 -9.49
C PRO A 332 -4.49 -9.77 -8.50
N THR A 333 -3.53 -9.94 -7.58
CA THR A 333 -3.18 -8.88 -6.61
C THR A 333 -2.50 -7.68 -7.27
N LEU A 334 -1.70 -7.90 -8.31
CA LEU A 334 -1.11 -6.80 -9.09
C LEU A 334 -2.19 -6.00 -9.81
N VAL A 335 -3.15 -6.68 -10.46
CA VAL A 335 -4.27 -6.01 -11.13
C VAL A 335 -5.14 -5.28 -10.12
N PHE A 336 -5.41 -5.89 -8.95
CA PHE A 336 -6.11 -5.23 -7.84
C PHE A 336 -5.44 -3.91 -7.45
N ILE A 337 -4.12 -3.90 -7.22
CA ILE A 337 -3.42 -2.66 -6.85
C ILE A 337 -3.44 -1.66 -8.00
N LEU A 338 -3.20 -2.09 -9.24
CA LEU A 338 -3.16 -1.20 -10.40
C LEU A 338 -4.48 -0.46 -10.62
N PHE A 339 -5.62 -1.11 -10.40
CA PHE A 339 -6.95 -0.53 -10.61
C PHE A 339 -7.53 0.13 -9.34
N ILE A 340 -7.47 -0.52 -8.18
CA ILE A 340 -8.12 0.01 -6.97
C ILE A 340 -7.30 1.14 -6.34
N PHE A 341 -5.97 1.17 -6.48
CA PHE A 341 -5.16 2.23 -5.88
C PHE A 341 -5.49 3.62 -6.45
N PRO A 342 -5.54 3.85 -7.77
CA PRO A 342 -5.99 5.12 -8.33
C PRO A 342 -7.40 5.52 -7.90
N ALA A 343 -8.34 4.55 -7.83
CA ALA A 343 -9.70 4.81 -7.38
C ALA A 343 -9.74 5.34 -5.94
N ARG A 344 -8.92 4.77 -5.03
CA ARG A 344 -8.81 5.24 -3.64
C ARG A 344 -8.17 6.64 -3.55
N LEU A 345 -7.18 6.96 -4.38
CA LEU A 345 -6.62 8.32 -4.44
C LEU A 345 -7.69 9.35 -4.82
N ILE A 346 -8.54 9.01 -5.79
CA ILE A 346 -9.62 9.87 -6.28
C ILE A 346 -10.74 10.00 -5.24
N THR A 347 -11.01 8.94 -4.48
CA THR A 347 -11.90 8.99 -3.31
C THR A 347 -11.38 9.96 -2.24
N GLY A 348 -10.06 9.95 -1.99
CA GLY A 348 -9.39 10.93 -1.13
C GLY A 348 -9.57 12.37 -1.64
N TRP A 349 -9.35 12.59 -2.93
CA TRP A 349 -9.56 13.91 -3.55
C TRP A 349 -11.02 14.38 -3.46
N ALA A 350 -11.99 13.48 -3.66
CA ALA A 350 -13.40 13.80 -3.48
C ALA A 350 -13.70 14.26 -2.04
N MET A 351 -13.13 13.58 -1.04
CA MET A 351 -13.26 13.95 0.37
C MET A 351 -12.57 15.28 0.71
N TRP A 352 -11.49 15.65 0.03
CA TRP A 352 -10.94 17.01 0.15
C TRP A 352 -11.94 18.07 -0.35
N ARG A 353 -12.59 17.83 -1.50
CA ARG A 353 -13.59 18.75 -2.07
C ARG A 353 -14.83 18.93 -1.20
N THR A 354 -15.19 17.94 -0.39
CA THR A 354 -16.32 18.03 0.56
C THR A 354 -15.94 18.82 1.81
N LYS A 355 -14.67 18.77 2.25
CA LYS A 355 -14.17 19.53 3.40
C LYS A 355 -13.95 21.00 3.12
N MET A 356 -13.57 21.36 1.89
CA MET A 356 -13.42 22.75 1.45
C MET A 356 -14.76 23.50 1.28
N ARG A 357 -15.89 22.88 1.65
CA ARG A 357 -17.23 23.45 1.48
C ARG A 357 -18.05 23.26 2.74
N ASP A 358 -18.46 24.36 3.35
CA ASP A 358 -19.29 24.33 4.55
C ASP A 358 -20.78 24.21 4.23
N THR A 359 -21.22 24.78 3.11
CA THR A 359 -22.63 24.80 2.69
C THR A 359 -23.01 23.62 1.81
N GLN A 360 -24.27 23.19 1.92
CA GLN A 360 -24.83 22.15 1.07
C GLN A 360 -25.06 22.68 -0.35
N ARG A 361 -24.85 21.82 -1.35
CA ARG A 361 -25.10 22.19 -2.74
C ARG A 361 -26.62 22.26 -3.00
N HIS A 362 -27.04 23.14 -3.91
CA HIS A 362 -28.44 23.22 -4.34
C HIS A 362 -29.00 21.85 -4.72
N TRP A 363 -30.30 21.67 -4.50
CA TRP A 363 -31.02 20.41 -4.74
C TRP A 363 -30.79 19.84 -6.15
N PHE A 364 -30.74 20.70 -7.18
CA PHE A 364 -30.45 20.31 -8.56
C PHE A 364 -29.13 19.53 -8.73
N PHE A 365 -28.05 20.01 -8.13
CA PHE A 365 -26.74 19.34 -8.20
C PHE A 365 -26.71 18.03 -7.40
N ARG A 366 -27.55 17.91 -6.36
CA ARG A 366 -27.65 16.68 -5.56
C ARG A 366 -28.36 15.57 -6.33
N TRP A 367 -29.39 15.89 -7.10
CA TRP A 367 -30.09 14.93 -7.95
C TRP A 367 -29.25 14.54 -9.16
N THR A 368 -28.70 15.51 -9.88
CA THR A 368 -27.85 15.24 -11.04
C THR A 368 -26.59 14.45 -10.68
N GLY A 369 -26.03 14.63 -9.48
CA GLY A 369 -24.95 13.78 -8.99
C GLY A 369 -25.36 12.33 -8.70
N ARG A 370 -26.61 12.06 -8.31
CA ARG A 370 -27.09 10.69 -8.02
C ARG A 370 -27.50 9.91 -9.26
N LEU A 371 -28.03 10.59 -10.29
CA LEU A 371 -28.46 9.96 -11.53
C LEU A 371 -27.41 9.02 -12.15
N PRO A 372 -26.12 9.38 -12.30
CA PRO A 372 -25.13 8.49 -12.89
C PRO A 372 -24.67 7.36 -11.96
N LEU A 373 -24.97 7.42 -10.66
CA LEU A 373 -24.65 6.32 -9.73
C LEU A 373 -25.57 5.12 -9.91
N LEU A 374 -26.84 5.35 -10.28
CA LEU A 374 -27.81 4.27 -10.50
C LEU A 374 -27.36 3.27 -11.59
N PRO A 375 -27.03 3.71 -12.82
CA PRO A 375 -26.57 2.77 -13.85
C PRO A 375 -25.23 2.14 -13.48
N ALA A 376 -24.31 2.88 -12.85
CA ALA A 376 -23.01 2.35 -12.44
C ALA A 376 -23.15 1.20 -11.42
N VAL A 377 -24.04 1.36 -10.43
CA VAL A 377 -24.33 0.31 -9.45
C VAL A 377 -25.08 -0.84 -10.06
N LEU A 378 -26.04 -0.58 -10.95
CA LEU A 378 -26.77 -1.64 -11.63
C LEU A 378 -25.83 -2.53 -12.45
N ILE A 379 -24.92 -1.93 -13.20
CA ILE A 379 -23.87 -2.65 -13.95
C ILE A 379 -23.00 -3.46 -12.98
N TYR A 380 -22.52 -2.84 -11.90
CA TYR A 380 -21.72 -3.55 -10.90
C TYR A 380 -22.48 -4.75 -10.29
N LEU A 381 -23.74 -4.57 -9.89
CA LEU A 381 -24.57 -5.64 -9.34
C LEU A 381 -24.83 -6.74 -10.36
N LEU A 382 -25.02 -6.40 -11.64
CA LEU A 382 -25.14 -7.36 -12.72
C LEU A 382 -23.87 -8.21 -12.82
N PHE A 383 -22.68 -7.60 -12.76
CA PHE A 383 -21.42 -8.33 -12.73
C PHE A 383 -21.26 -9.21 -11.48
N VAL A 384 -21.63 -8.72 -10.29
CA VAL A 384 -21.63 -9.52 -9.06
C VAL A 384 -22.55 -10.72 -9.21
N PHE A 385 -23.76 -10.52 -9.74
CA PHE A 385 -24.74 -11.57 -9.98
C PHE A 385 -24.25 -12.58 -11.02
N PHE A 386 -23.64 -12.15 -12.13
CA PHE A 386 -23.05 -13.08 -13.11
C PHE A 386 -21.87 -13.85 -12.51
N SER A 387 -21.02 -13.17 -11.72
CA SER A 387 -19.84 -13.78 -11.13
C SER A 387 -20.17 -14.96 -10.22
N GLN A 388 -21.34 -15.00 -9.58
CA GLN A 388 -21.74 -16.12 -8.74
C GLN A 388 -22.04 -17.40 -9.53
N TYR A 389 -22.45 -17.28 -10.80
CA TYR A 389 -22.74 -18.40 -11.69
C TYR A 389 -21.53 -18.81 -12.54
N THR A 390 -20.58 -17.90 -12.74
CA THR A 390 -19.37 -18.16 -13.55
C THR A 390 -18.13 -18.50 -12.73
N SER A 391 -18.09 -18.13 -11.44
CA SER A 391 -16.92 -18.39 -10.59
C SER A 391 -16.88 -19.83 -10.09
N TRP A 392 -15.66 -20.38 -10.01
CA TRP A 392 -15.39 -21.71 -9.46
C TRP A 392 -15.89 -21.90 -8.01
N ASN A 393 -15.81 -20.86 -7.18
CA ASN A 393 -16.18 -20.91 -5.75
C ASN A 393 -17.71 -20.80 -5.51
N GLY A 394 -18.55 -20.74 -6.55
CA GLY A 394 -20.00 -20.69 -6.43
C GLY A 394 -20.50 -19.56 -5.51
N ILE A 395 -21.32 -19.87 -4.50
CA ILE A 395 -21.88 -18.87 -3.56
C ILE A 395 -20.80 -18.23 -2.68
N ALA A 396 -19.70 -18.93 -2.38
CA ALA A 396 -18.60 -18.39 -1.58
C ALA A 396 -17.90 -17.21 -2.27
N SER A 397 -18.03 -17.13 -3.60
CA SER A 397 -17.62 -16.00 -4.43
C SER A 397 -18.20 -14.65 -3.97
N LEU A 398 -19.41 -14.66 -3.40
CA LEU A 398 -20.10 -13.43 -2.96
C LEU A 398 -19.41 -12.77 -1.76
N TYR A 399 -18.66 -13.53 -0.97
CA TYR A 399 -17.90 -13.03 0.18
C TYR A 399 -16.56 -12.38 -0.21
N GLU A 400 -16.08 -12.65 -1.43
CA GLU A 400 -14.85 -12.08 -1.97
C GLU A 400 -15.18 -10.83 -2.80
N GLN A 401 -15.60 -9.75 -2.13
CA GLN A 401 -15.89 -8.48 -2.80
C GLN A 401 -14.61 -7.66 -3.03
N HIS A 402 -13.92 -7.96 -4.13
CA HIS A 402 -12.65 -7.35 -4.54
C HIS A 402 -12.73 -5.82 -4.78
N ALA A 403 -13.94 -5.25 -4.86
CA ALA A 403 -14.11 -3.81 -4.89
C ALA A 403 -13.74 -3.13 -3.56
N PHE A 404 -13.85 -3.84 -2.43
CA PHE A 404 -13.77 -3.27 -1.08
C PHE A 404 -12.92 -4.08 -0.10
N LEU A 405 -12.86 -5.40 -0.31
CA LEU A 405 -12.04 -6.35 0.42
C LEU A 405 -10.80 -6.69 -0.43
N LEU A 406 -9.72 -7.06 0.26
CA LEU A 406 -8.49 -7.50 -0.37
C LEU A 406 -8.75 -8.81 -1.15
N PRO A 407 -8.03 -9.06 -2.27
CA PRO A 407 -8.05 -10.37 -2.91
C PRO A 407 -7.57 -11.39 -1.87
N VAL A 408 -8.48 -12.24 -1.43
CA VAL A 408 -8.21 -13.18 -0.35
C VAL A 408 -8.12 -14.59 -0.91
N PRO A 409 -6.91 -15.18 -0.98
CA PRO A 409 -6.74 -16.59 -1.28
C PRO A 409 -7.04 -17.43 -0.03
N PHE A 410 -8.18 -17.21 0.65
CA PHE A 410 -8.49 -17.88 1.92
C PHE A 410 -9.23 -19.20 1.76
N LEU A 411 -9.80 -19.50 0.60
CA LEU A 411 -10.76 -20.61 0.45
C LEU A 411 -10.24 -21.79 -0.37
N GLY A 412 -8.94 -21.82 -0.69
CA GLY A 412 -8.31 -22.92 -1.42
C GLY A 412 -7.49 -23.88 -0.55
N LEU A 413 -7.69 -23.89 0.77
CA LEU A 413 -7.12 -24.89 1.69
C LEU A 413 -8.16 -25.94 2.05
#